data_AF-A0A6P4BN20-F1
#
_entry.id   AF-A0A6P4BN20-F1
#
_cell.length_a   1.000
_cell.length_b   1.000
_cell.length_c   1.000
_cell.angle_alpha   90.00
_cell.angle_beta   90.00
_cell.angle_gamma   90.00
#
_symmetry.space_group_name_H-M   'P 1'
#
loop_
_entity.id
_entity.type
_entity.pdbx_description
1 polymer ?
#
loop_
_entity_poly.entity_id
_entity_poly.type
_entity_poly.pdbx_seq_one_letter_code
_entity_poly.pdbx_strand_id
1 'polypeptide(L)'
;MPLYAKCLKELINKKRSWDEKETILLTEECRVLIQKGLPSKLANPGSFFLPCTTGRLTINKALCDLGASINLIPSSLVKKLCIKEIKTIQMSLELVDKSVVNHRGVIENLLVKVDKFIYPTDFVVLDSDEDEGDSVILGRPFLATARAIIDVE
;
A
#
# COMPACT_ATOMS: atom_id res chain seq x y z
N MET A 1 6.87 11.30 25.51
CA MET A 1 7.94 10.46 24.90
C MET A 1 7.83 9.08 25.55
N PRO A 2 7.74 7.97 24.78
CA PRO A 2 7.76 6.63 25.38
C PRO A 2 9.02 6.45 26.24
N LEU A 3 8.90 5.80 27.40
CA LEU A 3 10.02 5.58 28.34
C LEU A 3 11.23 4.91 27.64
N TYR A 4 10.96 4.04 26.67
CA TYR A 4 11.96 3.42 25.80
C TYR A 4 12.81 4.44 25.01
N ALA A 5 12.16 5.44 24.41
CA ALA A 5 12.85 6.48 23.64
C ALA A 5 13.72 7.38 24.54
N LYS A 6 13.34 7.55 25.81
CA LYS A 6 14.15 8.26 26.81
C LYS A 6 15.39 7.45 27.17
N CYS A 7 15.24 6.14 27.41
CA CYS A 7 16.35 5.23 27.71
C CYS A 7 17.37 5.17 26.56
N LEU A 8 16.93 4.98 25.32
CA LEU A 8 17.82 4.98 24.15
C LEU A 8 18.54 6.32 23.97
N LYS A 9 17.86 7.46 24.18
CA LYS A 9 18.49 8.78 24.11
C LYS A 9 19.58 8.95 25.16
N GLU A 10 19.37 8.46 26.39
CA GLU A 10 20.40 8.51 27.45
C GLU A 10 21.61 7.62 27.13
N LEU A 11 21.39 6.46 26.49
CA LEU A 11 22.47 5.57 26.03
C LEU A 11 23.29 6.17 24.88
N ILE A 12 22.62 6.83 23.92
CA ILE A 12 23.23 7.42 22.72
C ILE A 12 23.91 8.76 23.01
N ASN A 13 23.34 9.59 23.88
CA ASN A 13 23.89 10.93 24.17
C ASN A 13 25.19 10.90 25.00
N LYS A 14 25.48 9.81 25.71
CA LYS A 14 26.79 9.63 26.32
C LYS A 14 27.73 9.10 25.25
N LYS A 15 28.54 10.01 24.68
CA LYS A 15 29.63 9.70 23.74
C LYS A 15 30.67 8.85 24.45
N ARG A 16 30.48 7.53 24.48
CA ARG A 16 31.32 6.57 25.21
C ARG A 16 32.38 5.99 24.28
N SER A 17 33.62 5.90 24.76
CA SER A 17 34.66 5.12 24.09
C SER A 17 34.31 3.63 24.18
N TRP A 18 34.57 2.88 23.11
CA TRP A 18 34.24 1.45 23.05
C TRP A 18 35.12 0.57 23.94
N ASP A 19 36.17 1.15 24.55
CA ASP A 19 37.19 0.46 25.34
C ASP A 19 36.88 0.38 26.84
N GLU A 20 35.89 1.13 27.35
CA GLU A 20 35.53 1.14 28.77
C GLU A 20 34.27 0.28 29.05
N LYS A 21 34.46 -0.80 29.81
CA LYS A 21 33.35 -1.61 30.36
C LYS A 21 32.71 -0.86 31.54
N GLU A 22 31.80 0.06 31.24
CA GLU A 22 31.00 0.79 32.25
C GLU A 22 29.74 -0.01 32.63
N THR A 23 29.46 -0.17 33.93
CA THR A 23 28.20 -0.76 34.41
C THR A 23 27.15 0.33 34.53
N ILE A 24 26.06 0.23 33.77
CA ILE A 24 24.97 1.21 33.78
C ILE A 24 23.84 0.70 34.66
N LEU A 25 23.40 1.52 35.62
CA LEU A 25 22.22 1.25 36.43
C LEU A 25 20.97 1.45 35.57
N LEU A 26 20.34 0.35 35.18
CA LEU A 26 19.09 0.33 34.43
C LEU A 26 17.91 0.28 35.41
N THR A 27 16.79 0.94 35.06
CA THR A 27 15.54 0.71 35.80
C THR A 27 15.07 -0.72 35.56
N GLU A 28 14.28 -1.27 36.49
CA GLU A 28 13.80 -2.66 36.39
C GLU A 28 12.99 -2.88 35.10
N GLU A 29 12.24 -1.88 34.62
CA GLU A 29 11.53 -2.00 33.34
C GLU A 29 12.49 -2.08 32.14
N CYS A 30 13.59 -1.32 32.17
CA CYS A 30 14.62 -1.38 31.12
C CYS A 30 15.33 -2.74 31.13
N ARG A 31 15.57 -3.30 32.32
CA ARG A 31 16.18 -4.61 32.48
C ARG A 31 15.28 -5.73 31.94
N VAL A 32 13.98 -5.68 32.24
CA VAL A 32 12.98 -6.63 31.72
C VAL A 32 12.89 -6.53 30.19
N LEU A 33 12.94 -5.34 29.61
CA LEU A 33 12.92 -5.14 28.15
C LEU A 33 14.19 -5.69 27.47
N ILE A 34 15.37 -5.47 28.06
CA ILE A 34 16.64 -6.00 27.53
C ILE A 34 16.70 -7.53 27.68
N GLN A 35 16.22 -8.08 28.80
CA GLN A 35 16.17 -9.52 29.05
C GLN A 35 15.19 -10.25 28.13
N LYS A 36 14.06 -9.62 27.77
CA LYS A 36 13.09 -10.18 26.81
C LYS A 36 13.63 -10.25 25.37
N GLY A 37 14.80 -9.67 25.11
CA GLY A 37 15.36 -9.57 23.77
C GLY A 37 14.62 -8.54 22.92
N LEU A 38 15.24 -8.14 21.80
CA LEU A 38 14.57 -7.31 20.82
C LEU A 38 13.55 -8.18 20.05
N PRO A 39 12.36 -7.66 19.71
CA PRO A 39 11.46 -8.33 18.79
C PRO A 39 12.21 -8.70 17.51
N SER A 40 12.02 -9.93 17.02
CA SER A 40 12.64 -10.36 15.78
C SER A 40 12.11 -9.52 14.62
N LYS A 41 13.01 -8.94 13.83
CA LYS A 41 12.64 -8.27 12.58
C LYS A 41 12.08 -9.31 11.61
N LEU A 42 10.80 -9.22 11.29
CA LEU A 42 10.18 -10.07 10.28
C LEU A 42 10.64 -9.66 8.87
N ALA A 43 10.64 -10.62 7.96
CA ALA A 43 10.91 -10.36 6.55
C ALA A 43 9.80 -9.49 5.94
N ASN A 44 10.11 -8.80 4.85
CA ASN A 44 9.10 -8.06 4.11
C ASN A 44 8.10 -9.06 3.46
N PRO A 45 6.78 -8.95 3.73
CA PRO A 45 5.78 -9.82 3.11
C PRO A 45 5.61 -9.56 1.60
N GLY A 46 6.12 -8.43 1.09
CA GLY A 46 6.01 -8.05 -0.32
C GLY A 46 4.69 -7.34 -0.63
N SER A 47 4.24 -7.44 -1.89
CA SER A 47 3.04 -6.75 -2.37
C SER A 47 1.77 -7.56 -2.09
N PHE A 48 0.70 -6.87 -1.69
CA PHE A 48 -0.61 -7.47 -1.45
C PHE A 48 -1.43 -7.49 -2.73
N PHE A 49 -1.72 -8.68 -3.23
CA PHE A 49 -2.58 -8.88 -4.38
C PHE A 49 -3.89 -9.56 -3.98
N LEU A 50 -4.98 -9.06 -4.54
CA LEU A 50 -6.32 -9.57 -4.34
C LEU A 50 -6.90 -9.99 -5.70
N PRO A 51 -7.37 -11.23 -5.88
CA PRO A 51 -8.13 -11.57 -7.08
C PRO A 51 -9.49 -10.88 -7.03
N CYS A 52 -9.89 -10.29 -8.15
CA CYS A 52 -11.20 -9.67 -8.27
C CYS A 52 -11.81 -9.93 -9.66
N THR A 53 -13.09 -9.62 -9.80
CA THR A 53 -13.81 -9.76 -11.06
C THR A 53 -14.55 -8.46 -11.34
N THR A 54 -14.51 -7.98 -12.58
CA THR A 54 -15.31 -6.84 -13.01
C THR A 54 -15.94 -7.14 -14.36
N GLY A 55 -17.25 -6.91 -14.46
CA GLY A 55 -18.04 -7.40 -15.59
C GLY A 55 -17.84 -8.92 -15.81
N ARG A 56 -17.26 -9.27 -16.96
CA ARG A 56 -16.92 -10.65 -17.34
C ARG A 56 -15.43 -11.00 -17.20
N LEU A 57 -14.60 -10.07 -16.73
CA LEU A 57 -13.16 -10.26 -16.61
C LEU A 57 -12.77 -10.64 -15.21
N THR A 58 -11.97 -11.70 -15.10
CA THR A 58 -11.27 -12.06 -13.88
C THR A 58 -9.88 -11.45 -13.89
N ILE A 59 -9.57 -10.70 -12.85
CA ILE A 59 -8.29 -10.03 -12.62
C ILE A 59 -7.60 -10.80 -11.50
N ASN A 60 -6.57 -11.57 -11.83
CA ASN A 60 -5.90 -12.44 -10.86
C ASN A 60 -5.06 -11.65 -9.84
N LYS A 61 -4.60 -10.45 -10.21
CA LYS A 61 -3.69 -9.63 -9.40
C LYS A 61 -4.16 -8.18 -9.36
N ALA A 62 -5.08 -7.85 -8.45
CA ALA A 62 -5.35 -6.46 -8.10
C ALA A 62 -4.44 -6.04 -6.95
N LEU A 63 -3.53 -5.08 -7.16
CA LEU A 63 -2.64 -4.57 -6.14
C LEU A 63 -3.44 -3.73 -5.13
N CYS A 64 -3.42 -4.11 -3.86
CA CYS A 64 -3.97 -3.31 -2.78
C CYS A 64 -2.90 -2.33 -2.27
N ASP A 65 -3.03 -1.05 -2.63
CA ASP A 65 -2.02 -0.05 -2.36
C ASP A 65 -2.57 1.08 -1.46
N LEU A 66 -2.08 1.14 -0.22
CA LEU A 66 -2.40 2.23 0.70
C LEU A 66 -1.67 3.55 0.35
N GLY A 67 -0.59 3.49 -0.42
CA GLY A 67 0.13 4.65 -0.94
C GLY A 67 -0.65 5.35 -2.06
N ALA A 68 -1.38 4.60 -2.88
CA ALA A 68 -2.18 5.14 -3.96
C ALA A 68 -3.39 5.94 -3.45
N SER A 69 -3.51 7.19 -3.89
CA SER A 69 -4.64 8.08 -3.58
C SER A 69 -5.90 7.81 -4.41
N ILE A 70 -5.77 7.04 -5.48
CA ILE A 70 -6.79 6.76 -6.50
C ILE A 70 -6.71 5.29 -6.90
N ASN A 71 -7.76 4.77 -7.55
CA ASN A 71 -7.73 3.46 -8.19
C ASN A 71 -7.34 3.63 -9.67
N LEU A 72 -6.57 2.68 -10.19
CA LEU A 72 -6.07 2.70 -11.57
C LEU A 72 -6.44 1.42 -12.32
N ILE A 73 -6.93 1.58 -13.55
CA ILE A 73 -7.20 0.49 -14.49
C ILE A 73 -6.46 0.71 -15.80
N PRO A 74 -5.70 -0.28 -16.31
CA PRO A 74 -5.09 -0.20 -17.63
C PRO A 74 -6.13 -0.10 -18.75
N SER A 75 -5.85 0.71 -19.76
CA SER A 75 -6.71 0.85 -20.95
C SER A 75 -6.94 -0.48 -21.69
N SER A 76 -6.00 -1.43 -21.62
CA SER A 76 -6.13 -2.79 -22.16
C SER A 76 -7.29 -3.56 -21.52
N LEU A 77 -7.45 -3.49 -20.20
CA LEU A 77 -8.58 -4.10 -19.48
C LEU A 77 -9.90 -3.39 -19.81
N VAL A 78 -9.89 -2.06 -19.95
CA VAL A 78 -11.08 -1.29 -20.35
C VAL A 78 -11.59 -1.73 -21.74
N LYS A 79 -10.67 -1.94 -22.70
CA LYS A 79 -11.01 -2.51 -24.02
C LYS A 79 -11.62 -3.92 -23.89
N LYS A 80 -11.01 -4.80 -23.08
CA LYS A 80 -11.52 -6.17 -22.82
C LYS A 80 -12.91 -6.16 -22.16
N LEU A 81 -13.22 -5.15 -21.35
CA LEU A 81 -14.57 -4.94 -20.77
C LEU A 81 -15.59 -4.39 -21.78
N CYS A 82 -15.13 -3.94 -22.95
CA CYS A 82 -15.94 -3.22 -23.95
C CYS A 82 -16.62 -1.96 -23.40
N ILE A 83 -15.97 -1.28 -22.45
CA ILE A 83 -16.44 0.02 -21.95
C ILE A 83 -16.09 1.08 -22.98
N LYS A 84 -17.11 1.78 -23.50
CA LYS A 84 -16.95 2.84 -24.51
C LYS A 84 -16.93 4.23 -23.90
N GLU A 85 -17.61 4.40 -22.77
CA GLU A 85 -17.75 5.69 -22.12
C GLU A 85 -16.66 5.85 -21.06
N ILE A 86 -15.71 6.74 -21.35
CA ILE A 86 -14.69 7.18 -20.42
C ILE A 86 -14.87 8.69 -20.30
N LYS A 87 -15.12 9.16 -19.08
CA LYS A 87 -15.33 10.57 -18.81
C LYS A 87 -13.99 11.29 -18.85
N THR A 88 -13.83 12.19 -19.81
CA THR A 88 -12.63 13.03 -19.90
C THR A 88 -12.58 13.96 -18.68
N ILE A 89 -11.46 13.94 -17.97
CA ILE A 89 -11.19 14.83 -16.84
C ILE A 89 -9.84 15.49 -17.05
N GLN A 90 -9.79 16.80 -16.84
CA GLN A 90 -8.54 17.56 -16.81
C GLN A 90 -7.87 17.37 -15.45
N MET A 91 -6.90 16.45 -15.39
CA MET A 91 -6.05 16.21 -14.22
C MET A 91 -4.66 15.79 -14.67
N SER A 92 -3.70 15.79 -13.76
CA SER A 92 -2.36 15.24 -13.97
C SER A 92 -2.12 14.13 -12.96
N LEU A 93 -1.59 12.99 -13.42
CA LEU A 93 -1.18 11.91 -12.55
C LEU A 93 0.32 11.98 -12.31
N GLU A 94 0.72 12.15 -11.06
CA GLU A 94 2.12 12.13 -10.63
C GLU A 94 2.41 10.84 -9.85
N LEU A 95 3.42 10.10 -10.26
CA LEU A 95 3.91 8.93 -9.54
C LEU A 95 4.85 9.33 -8.40
N VAL A 96 5.22 8.36 -7.56
CA VAL A 96 6.12 8.58 -6.41
C VAL A 96 7.49 9.12 -6.82
N ASP A 97 7.95 8.79 -8.03
CA ASP A 97 9.20 9.30 -8.61
C ASP A 97 9.06 10.66 -9.29
N LYS A 98 7.88 11.30 -9.16
CA LYS A 98 7.50 12.58 -9.79
C LYS A 98 7.37 12.53 -11.31
N SER A 99 7.38 11.34 -11.91
CA SER A 99 7.02 11.20 -13.31
C SER A 99 5.53 11.47 -13.49
N VAL A 100 5.19 12.11 -14.62
CA VAL A 100 3.81 12.39 -14.99
C VAL A 100 3.35 11.37 -16.01
N VAL A 101 2.23 10.72 -15.75
CA VAL A 101 1.66 9.67 -16.62
C VAL A 101 0.38 10.16 -17.26
N ASN A 102 0.18 9.79 -18.53
CA ASN A 102 -1.03 10.10 -19.26
C ASN A 102 -2.19 9.19 -18.84
N HIS A 103 -3.34 9.80 -18.56
CA HIS A 103 -4.60 9.12 -18.37
C HIS A 103 -5.56 9.42 -19.52
N ARG A 104 -6.48 8.49 -19.78
CA ARG A 104 -7.54 8.66 -20.79
C ARG A 104 -8.80 9.30 -20.22
N GLY A 105 -8.96 9.26 -18.89
CA GLY A 105 -10.12 9.78 -18.19
C GLY A 105 -10.50 8.89 -17.02
N VAL A 106 -11.77 8.95 -16.60
CA VAL A 106 -12.30 8.22 -15.46
C VAL A 106 -13.50 7.38 -15.86
N ILE A 107 -13.61 6.19 -15.28
CA ILE A 107 -14.80 5.34 -15.31
C ILE A 107 -15.40 5.41 -13.92
N GLU A 108 -16.62 5.95 -13.83
CA GLU A 108 -17.34 6.08 -12.56
C GLU A 108 -18.20 4.83 -12.30
N ASN A 109 -18.31 4.43 -11.04
CA ASN A 109 -19.18 3.34 -10.55
C ASN A 109 -18.96 1.98 -11.24
N LEU A 110 -17.71 1.64 -11.61
CA LEU A 110 -17.41 0.31 -12.10
C LEU A 110 -17.55 -0.71 -10.95
N LEU A 111 -18.34 -1.76 -11.17
CA LEU A 111 -18.55 -2.79 -10.17
C LEU A 111 -17.35 -3.74 -10.11
N VAL A 112 -16.74 -3.83 -8.94
CA VAL A 112 -15.65 -4.78 -8.65
C VAL A 112 -16.15 -5.78 -7.62
N LYS A 113 -16.11 -7.05 -8.01
CA LYS A 113 -16.44 -8.19 -7.17
C LYS A 113 -15.16 -8.74 -6.55
N VAL A 114 -15.13 -8.84 -5.23
CA VAL A 114 -14.09 -9.51 -4.44
C VAL A 114 -14.78 -10.61 -3.65
N ASP A 115 -14.36 -11.85 -3.86
CA ASP A 115 -15.05 -13.02 -3.29
C ASP A 115 -16.57 -12.96 -3.60
N LYS A 116 -17.43 -12.81 -2.59
CA LYS A 116 -18.89 -12.69 -2.73
C LYS A 116 -19.40 -11.26 -2.71
N PHE A 117 -18.56 -10.27 -2.42
CA PHE A 117 -18.94 -8.88 -2.23
C PHE A 117 -18.72 -8.07 -3.51
N ILE A 118 -19.60 -7.10 -3.75
CA ILE A 118 -19.52 -6.21 -4.91
C ILE A 118 -19.47 -4.78 -4.41
N TYR A 119 -18.47 -4.03 -4.87
CA TYR A 119 -18.28 -2.64 -4.53
C TYR A 119 -18.29 -1.79 -5.80
N PRO A 120 -19.06 -0.69 -5.83
CA PRO A 120 -18.89 0.32 -6.87
C PRO A 120 -17.58 1.08 -6.61
N THR A 121 -16.83 1.35 -7.66
CA THR A 121 -15.59 2.12 -7.54
C THR A 121 -15.30 2.92 -8.80
N ASP A 122 -14.70 4.08 -8.61
CA ASP A 122 -14.22 4.89 -9.72
C ASP A 122 -12.77 4.50 -10.03
N PHE A 123 -12.44 4.44 -11.32
CA PHE A 123 -11.10 4.16 -11.80
C PHE A 123 -10.62 5.25 -12.74
N VAL A 124 -9.38 5.69 -12.54
CA VAL A 124 -8.66 6.44 -13.56
C VAL A 124 -8.08 5.46 -14.56
N VAL A 125 -8.31 5.71 -15.85
CA VAL A 125 -7.85 4.86 -16.95
C VAL A 125 -6.45 5.31 -17.36
N LEU A 126 -5.45 4.45 -17.14
CA LEU A 126 -4.09 4.69 -17.59
C LEU A 126 -3.91 4.26 -19.04
N ASP A 127 -3.15 5.05 -19.80
CA ASP A 127 -2.69 4.60 -21.11
C ASP A 127 -1.63 3.50 -20.90
N SER A 128 -1.81 2.37 -21.57
CA SER A 128 -0.99 1.19 -21.35
C SER A 128 -0.88 0.40 -22.64
N ASP A 129 0.29 -0.18 -22.91
CA ASP A 129 0.44 -1.11 -24.03
C ASP A 129 -0.38 -2.38 -23.80
N GLU A 130 -0.78 -3.05 -24.89
CA GLU A 130 -1.80 -4.10 -24.84
C GLU A 130 -1.37 -5.35 -24.03
N ASP A 131 -0.08 -5.51 -23.79
CA ASP A 131 0.53 -6.66 -23.10
C ASP A 131 1.06 -6.37 -21.68
N GLU A 132 1.04 -5.12 -21.20
CA GLU A 132 1.77 -4.72 -19.98
C GLU A 132 1.01 -4.83 -18.66
N GLY A 133 -0.28 -5.20 -18.64
CA GLY A 133 -0.95 -5.35 -17.35
C GLY A 133 -2.37 -5.88 -17.38
N ASP A 134 -2.52 -7.12 -16.92
CA ASP A 134 -3.79 -7.66 -16.41
C ASP A 134 -3.99 -7.33 -14.92
N SER A 135 -3.30 -6.31 -14.41
CA SER A 135 -3.33 -5.91 -13.01
C SER A 135 -3.94 -4.52 -12.85
N VAL A 136 -4.71 -4.32 -11.78
CA VAL A 136 -5.30 -3.02 -11.41
C VAL A 136 -4.75 -2.58 -10.07
N ILE A 137 -4.75 -1.29 -9.79
CA ILE A 137 -4.41 -0.75 -8.47
C ILE A 137 -5.70 -0.37 -7.76
N LEU A 138 -5.93 -1.01 -6.62
CA LEU A 138 -6.97 -0.69 -5.66
C LEU A 138 -6.35 0.20 -4.59
N GLY A 139 -6.52 1.51 -4.77
CA GLY A 139 -5.99 2.52 -3.87
C GLY A 139 -6.83 2.70 -2.62
N ARG A 140 -6.48 3.73 -1.83
CA ARG A 140 -7.22 4.10 -0.62
C ARG A 140 -8.74 4.25 -0.81
N PRO A 141 -9.28 4.84 -1.91
CA PRO A 141 -10.72 4.98 -2.07
C PRO A 141 -11.47 3.64 -2.08
N PHE A 142 -10.97 2.64 -2.83
CA PHE A 142 -11.57 1.31 -2.83
C PHE A 142 -11.41 0.63 -1.46
N LEU A 143 -10.20 0.67 -0.90
CA LEU A 143 -9.90 0.03 0.40
C LEU A 143 -10.73 0.61 1.54
N ALA A 144 -10.96 1.93 1.54
CA ALA A 144 -11.83 2.60 2.50
C ALA A 144 -13.29 2.18 2.32
N THR A 145 -13.77 2.12 1.07
CA THR A 145 -15.15 1.69 0.74
C THR A 145 -15.41 0.26 1.18
N ALA A 146 -14.46 -0.64 0.94
CA ALA A 146 -14.53 -2.04 1.36
C ALA A 146 -14.25 -2.25 2.86
N ARG A 147 -13.86 -1.20 3.59
CA ARG A 147 -13.41 -1.27 4.99
C ARG A 147 -12.32 -2.33 5.18
N ALA A 148 -11.38 -2.35 4.24
CA ALA A 148 -10.34 -3.36 4.17
C ALA A 148 -9.45 -3.35 5.43
N ILE A 149 -9.15 -4.54 5.93
CA ILE A 149 -8.14 -4.78 6.96
C ILE A 149 -7.00 -5.52 6.27
N ILE A 150 -5.81 -4.92 6.28
CA ILE A 150 -4.59 -5.56 5.77
C ILE A 150 -3.83 -6.09 6.97
N ASP A 151 -3.92 -7.39 7.18
CA ASP A 151 -3.17 -8.11 8.19
C ASP A 151 -1.81 -8.52 7.61
N VAL A 152 -0.75 -8.24 8.34
CA VAL A 152 0.66 -8.43 7.92
C VAL A 152 1.45 -9.27 8.91
N GLU A 153 0.77 -9.92 9.86
CA GLU A 153 1.35 -10.77 10.91
C GLU A 153 1.59 -12.23 10.46
#